data_AF-A0A517R8G5-F1
#
_entry.id   AF-A0A517R8G5-F1
#
_cell.length_a   1.000
_cell.length_b   1.000
_cell.length_c   1.000
_cell.angle_alpha   90.00
_cell.angle_beta   90.00
_cell.angle_gamma   90.00
#
_symmetry.space_group_name_H-M   'P 1'
#
loop_
_entity.id
_entity.type
_entity.pdbx_description
1 polymer ?
#
loop_
_entity_poly.entity_id
_entity_poly.type
_entity_poly.pdbx_seq_one_letter_code
_entity_poly.pdbx_strand_id
1 'polypeptide(L)'
;MTSEDDKERWTRIKSLHQRAMSVILAEWNAIENQLEVIQYGLQTEHGITFSILLLSQDDDLKKNVFEILVKLASVAHRSIGLNRAVIKTMPRKWVIEHIEPIVNQILSDETDHYVKTEPEEYYRRFAELYSELDDGLLNRLLDRAAQHDNPDVVEVAEDFRGK
;
A
#
# COMPACT_ATOMS: atom_id res chain seq x y z
N MET A 1 27.17 20.54 13.97
CA MET A 1 27.21 21.28 12.68
C MET A 1 27.87 20.38 11.65
N THR A 2 27.25 20.18 10.49
CA THR A 2 27.80 19.38 9.38
C THR A 2 28.98 20.10 8.74
N SER A 3 30.04 19.37 8.37
CA SER A 3 31.24 19.96 7.76
C SER A 3 30.97 20.47 6.33
N GLU A 4 31.81 21.37 5.80
CA GLU A 4 31.68 21.83 4.41
C GLU A 4 31.90 20.68 3.40
N ASP A 5 32.85 19.76 3.64
CA ASP A 5 33.05 18.58 2.78
C ASP A 5 31.78 17.69 2.75
N ASP A 6 31.14 17.46 3.90
CA ASP A 6 29.90 16.69 3.96
C ASP A 6 28.75 17.37 3.21
N LYS A 7 28.65 18.71 3.27
CA LYS A 7 27.65 19.48 2.49
C LYS A 7 27.89 19.37 0.98
N GLU A 8 29.15 19.41 0.55
CA GLU A 8 29.48 19.20 -0.86
C GLU A 8 29.18 17.76 -1.31
N ARG A 9 29.52 16.76 -0.49
CA ARG A 9 29.17 15.35 -0.76
C ARG A 9 27.66 15.17 -0.88
N TRP A 10 26.89 15.77 0.02
CA TRP A 10 25.43 15.73 -0.04
C TRP A 10 24.89 16.35 -1.33
N THR A 11 25.46 17.48 -1.76
CA THR A 11 25.09 18.13 -3.03
C THR A 11 25.37 17.23 -4.23
N ARG A 12 26.50 16.51 -4.23
CA ARG A 12 26.82 15.50 -5.26
C ARG A 12 25.83 14.34 -5.26
N ILE A 13 25.50 13.79 -4.09
CA ILE A 13 24.51 12.71 -3.95
C ILE A 13 23.16 13.14 -4.51
N LYS A 14 22.68 14.35 -4.16
CA LYS A 14 21.43 14.90 -4.67
C LYS A 14 21.42 15.00 -6.20
N SER A 15 22.50 15.50 -6.80
CA SER A 15 22.62 15.61 -8.26
C SER A 15 22.60 14.23 -8.95
N LEU A 16 23.32 13.25 -8.40
CA LEU A 16 23.31 11.88 -8.91
C LEU A 16 21.91 11.25 -8.84
N HIS A 17 21.22 11.43 -7.70
CA HIS A 17 19.86 10.96 -7.52
C HIS A 17 18.91 11.59 -8.56
N GLN A 18 18.95 12.90 -8.75
CA GLN A 18 18.13 13.60 -9.77
C GLN A 18 18.39 13.08 -11.18
N ARG A 19 19.66 12.81 -11.53
CA ARG A 19 20.00 12.22 -12.83
C ARG A 19 19.45 10.81 -12.97
N ALA A 20 19.63 9.94 -11.98
CA ALA A 20 19.07 8.59 -12.00
C ALA A 20 17.55 8.62 -12.17
N MET A 21 16.86 9.48 -11.40
CA MET A 21 15.41 9.67 -11.51
C MET A 21 14.97 10.12 -12.90
N SER A 22 15.70 11.04 -13.53
CA SER A 22 15.38 11.48 -14.91
C SER A 22 15.48 10.36 -15.94
N VAL A 23 16.46 9.46 -15.80
CA VAL A 23 16.62 8.31 -16.70
C VAL A 23 15.50 7.30 -16.49
N ILE A 24 15.19 6.97 -15.23
CA ILE A 24 14.10 6.06 -14.89
C ILE A 24 12.76 6.56 -15.43
N LEU A 25 12.45 7.85 -15.24
CA LEU A 25 11.21 8.43 -15.73
C LEU A 25 11.16 8.51 -17.27
N ALA A 26 12.30 8.70 -17.94
CA ALA A 26 12.35 8.67 -19.40
C ALA A 26 12.00 7.27 -19.94
N GLU A 27 12.59 6.22 -19.36
CA GLU A 27 12.26 4.83 -19.72
C GLU A 27 10.79 4.51 -19.41
N TRP A 28 10.31 4.90 -18.23
CA TRP A 28 8.91 4.73 -17.84
C TRP A 28 7.95 5.38 -18.84
N ASN A 29 8.22 6.62 -19.24
CA ASN A 29 7.37 7.36 -20.18
C ASN A 29 7.47 6.84 -21.62
N ALA A 30 8.50 6.06 -21.95
CA ALA A 30 8.67 5.43 -23.26
C ALA A 30 7.94 4.08 -23.37
N ILE A 31 7.45 3.52 -22.26
CA ILE A 31 6.70 2.26 -22.25
C ILE A 31 5.32 2.47 -22.89
N GLU A 32 5.00 1.68 -23.92
CA GLU A 32 3.71 1.72 -24.61
C GLU A 32 2.57 1.20 -23.73
N ASN A 33 2.79 0.09 -23.00
CA ASN A 33 1.82 -0.53 -22.11
C ASN A 33 2.26 -0.47 -20.64
N GLN A 34 2.13 0.71 -20.04
CA GLN A 34 2.50 0.96 -18.65
C GLN A 34 1.75 0.07 -17.65
N LEU A 35 0.49 -0.28 -17.95
CA LEU A 35 -0.32 -1.14 -17.08
C LEU A 35 0.27 -2.55 -16.97
N GLU A 36 0.58 -3.18 -18.10
CA GLU A 36 1.15 -4.54 -18.13
C GLU A 36 2.50 -4.60 -17.42
N VAL A 37 3.35 -3.58 -17.61
CA VAL A 37 4.65 -3.51 -16.92
C VAL A 37 4.48 -3.35 -15.41
N ILE A 38 3.54 -2.53 -14.95
CA ILE A 38 3.25 -2.40 -13.51
C ILE A 38 2.70 -3.70 -12.94
N GLN A 39 1.77 -4.37 -13.64
CA GLN A 39 1.23 -5.65 -13.20
C GLN A 39 2.33 -6.69 -13.04
N TYR A 40 3.28 -6.76 -13.99
CA TYR A 40 4.46 -7.61 -13.89
C TYR A 40 5.36 -7.21 -12.70
N GLY A 41 5.63 -5.92 -12.53
CA GLY A 41 6.43 -5.40 -11.42
C GLY A 41 5.81 -5.68 -10.05
N LEU A 42 4.48 -5.60 -9.92
CA LEU A 42 3.74 -5.93 -8.69
C LEU A 42 3.79 -7.41 -8.33
N GLN A 43 4.23 -8.28 -9.24
CA GLN A 43 4.43 -9.72 -8.98
C GLN A 43 5.88 -10.09 -8.70
N THR A 44 6.84 -9.24 -9.11
CA THR A 44 8.26 -9.59 -9.16
C THR A 44 9.14 -8.67 -8.31
N GLU A 45 8.88 -7.36 -8.35
CA GLU A 45 9.77 -6.31 -7.83
C GLU A 45 8.96 -5.19 -7.16
N HIS A 46 8.39 -5.48 -6.00
CA HIS A 46 7.47 -4.57 -5.30
C HIS A 46 8.06 -3.17 -5.03
N GLY A 47 9.31 -3.10 -4.56
CA GLY A 47 9.92 -1.84 -4.11
C GLY A 47 10.06 -0.79 -5.22
N ILE A 48 10.62 -1.18 -6.36
CA ILE A 48 10.75 -0.28 -7.51
C ILE A 48 9.39 0.05 -8.10
N THR A 49 8.48 -0.92 -8.17
CA THR A 49 7.15 -0.74 -8.75
C THR A 49 6.33 0.29 -7.96
N PHE A 50 6.32 0.21 -6.62
CA PHE A 50 5.67 1.24 -5.81
C PHE A 50 6.35 2.60 -5.94
N SER A 51 7.68 2.64 -6.10
CA SER A 51 8.41 3.90 -6.30
C SER A 51 7.98 4.58 -7.62
N ILE A 52 7.80 3.81 -8.70
CA ILE A 52 7.26 4.33 -9.96
C ILE A 52 5.82 4.81 -9.79
N LEU A 53 4.96 4.02 -9.13
CA LEU A 53 3.57 4.40 -8.90
C LEU A 53 3.43 5.68 -8.05
N LEU A 54 4.32 5.90 -7.07
CA LEU A 54 4.35 7.14 -6.29
C LEU A 54 4.70 8.37 -7.12
N LEU A 55 5.48 8.21 -8.18
CA LEU A 55 5.88 9.29 -9.08
C LEU A 55 4.86 9.51 -10.19
N SER A 56 4.14 8.45 -10.58
CA SER A 56 3.10 8.53 -11.60
C SER A 56 1.95 9.43 -11.13
N GLN A 57 1.55 10.35 -12.01
CA GLN A 57 0.37 11.19 -11.86
C GLN A 57 -0.86 10.58 -12.57
N ASP A 58 -0.73 9.38 -13.12
CA ASP A 58 -1.81 8.67 -13.79
C ASP A 58 -2.68 7.93 -12.76
N ASP A 59 -3.79 8.56 -12.40
CA ASP A 59 -4.77 7.97 -11.48
C ASP A 59 -5.48 6.77 -12.10
N ASP A 60 -5.68 6.73 -13.42
CA ASP A 60 -6.40 5.64 -14.07
C ASP A 60 -5.53 4.38 -14.09
N LEU A 61 -4.22 4.52 -14.32
CA LEU A 61 -3.26 3.44 -14.12
C LEU A 61 -3.35 2.86 -12.70
N LYS A 62 -3.33 3.72 -11.66
CA LYS A 62 -3.42 3.28 -10.26
C LYS A 62 -4.75 2.58 -9.95
N LYS A 63 -5.87 3.11 -10.48
CA LYS A 63 -7.19 2.48 -10.33
C LYS A 63 -7.23 1.08 -10.96
N ASN A 64 -6.60 0.89 -12.12
CA ASN A 64 -6.53 -0.41 -12.80
C ASN A 64 -5.75 -1.48 -12.03
N VAL A 65 -4.87 -1.09 -11.10
CA VAL A 65 -4.13 -2.02 -10.24
C VAL A 65 -4.56 -1.95 -8.78
N PHE A 66 -5.64 -1.21 -8.47
CA PHE A 66 -6.04 -0.91 -7.10
C PHE A 66 -6.33 -2.17 -6.27
N GLU A 67 -6.99 -3.17 -6.85
CA GLU A 67 -7.26 -4.44 -6.18
C GLU A 67 -5.96 -5.15 -5.76
N ILE A 68 -4.94 -5.14 -6.62
CA ILE A 68 -3.62 -5.70 -6.31
C ILE A 68 -2.96 -4.90 -5.18
N LEU A 69 -3.05 -3.57 -5.19
CA LEU A 69 -2.49 -2.71 -4.14
C LEU A 69 -3.15 -3.01 -2.78
N VAL A 70 -4.48 -3.13 -2.74
CA VAL A 70 -5.23 -3.48 -1.52
C VAL A 70 -4.86 -4.87 -1.02
N LYS A 71 -4.72 -5.85 -1.92
CA LYS A 71 -4.25 -7.20 -1.56
C LYS A 71 -2.83 -7.18 -0.98
N LEU A 72 -1.91 -6.45 -1.61
CA LEU A 72 -0.55 -6.34 -1.09
C LEU A 72 -0.51 -5.56 0.25
N ALA A 73 -1.52 -4.75 0.56
CA ALA A 73 -1.61 -4.05 1.83
C ALA A 73 -2.08 -4.95 2.98
N SER A 74 -2.53 -6.17 2.70
CA SER A 74 -3.04 -7.12 3.70
C SER A 74 -1.98 -8.06 4.28
N VAL A 75 -0.74 -8.02 3.77
CA VAL A 75 0.35 -8.92 4.21
C VAL A 75 1.57 -8.11 4.67
N ALA A 76 2.26 -8.59 5.70
CA ALA A 76 3.50 -7.97 6.16
C ALA A 76 4.63 -8.21 5.13
N HIS A 77 5.05 -7.15 4.43
CA HIS A 77 6.22 -7.18 3.55
C HIS A 77 7.06 -5.91 3.72
N ARG A 78 8.35 -5.98 3.33
CA ARG A 78 9.32 -4.87 3.52
C ARG A 78 8.91 -3.53 2.93
N SER A 79 7.97 -3.54 1.97
CA SER A 79 7.55 -2.37 1.21
C SER A 79 6.11 -1.94 1.52
N ILE A 80 5.49 -2.44 2.60
CA ILE A 80 4.08 -2.18 2.90
C ILE A 80 3.81 -0.67 3.05
N GLY A 81 4.73 0.08 3.67
CA GLY A 81 4.63 1.53 3.78
C GLY A 81 4.61 2.24 2.42
N LEU A 82 5.40 1.76 1.44
CA LEU A 82 5.37 2.32 0.08
C LEU A 82 4.04 1.99 -0.63
N ASN A 83 3.54 0.77 -0.47
CA ASN A 83 2.24 0.38 -1.03
C ASN A 83 1.10 1.26 -0.49
N ARG A 84 1.01 1.40 0.84
CA ARG A 84 0.01 2.26 1.48
C ARG A 84 0.16 3.72 1.05
N ALA A 85 1.40 4.19 0.88
CA ALA A 85 1.65 5.53 0.34
C ALA A 85 1.09 5.69 -1.08
N VAL A 86 1.24 4.69 -1.96
CA VAL A 86 0.62 4.71 -3.31
C VAL A 86 -0.89 4.88 -3.20
N ILE A 87 -1.57 4.04 -2.41
CA ILE A 87 -3.02 4.11 -2.18
C ILE A 87 -3.43 5.52 -1.71
N LYS A 88 -2.67 6.11 -0.79
CA LYS A 88 -2.93 7.46 -0.25
C LYS A 88 -2.70 8.60 -1.23
N THR A 89 -1.94 8.39 -2.32
CA THR A 89 -1.82 9.41 -3.38
C THR A 89 -3.02 9.45 -4.31
N MET A 90 -3.87 8.42 -4.31
CA MET A 90 -5.06 8.36 -5.15
C MET A 90 -6.18 9.28 -4.62
N PRO A 91 -7.19 9.63 -5.44
CA PRO A 91 -8.31 10.45 -4.99
C PRO A 91 -9.03 9.82 -3.80
N ARG A 92 -8.91 10.45 -2.62
CA ARG A 92 -9.41 9.92 -1.33
C ARG A 92 -10.85 9.41 -1.40
N LYS A 93 -11.76 10.22 -1.97
CA LYS A 93 -13.18 9.85 -2.07
C LYS A 93 -13.36 8.55 -2.84
N TRP A 94 -12.66 8.41 -3.97
CA TRP A 94 -12.70 7.20 -4.78
C TRP A 94 -12.17 5.99 -4.01
N VAL A 95 -11.03 6.12 -3.32
CA VAL A 95 -10.46 5.03 -2.51
C VAL A 95 -11.46 4.54 -1.46
N ILE A 96 -12.05 5.46 -0.70
CA ILE A 96 -13.02 5.10 0.37
C ILE A 96 -14.24 4.38 -0.21
N GLU A 97 -14.74 4.81 -1.37
CA GLU A 97 -15.91 4.21 -2.03
C GLU A 97 -15.64 2.81 -2.60
N HIS A 98 -14.37 2.46 -2.87
CA HIS A 98 -14.03 1.23 -3.61
C HIS A 98 -13.24 0.20 -2.79
N ILE A 99 -12.67 0.55 -1.62
CA ILE A 99 -11.79 -0.35 -0.87
C ILE A 99 -12.53 -1.45 -0.11
N GLU A 100 -13.68 -1.15 0.49
CA GLU A 100 -14.39 -2.12 1.35
C GLU A 100 -14.82 -3.40 0.62
N PRO A 101 -15.37 -3.35 -0.61
CA PRO A 101 -15.70 -4.58 -1.34
C PRO A 101 -14.49 -5.50 -1.54
N ILE A 102 -13.33 -4.93 -1.85
CA ILE A 102 -12.08 -5.68 -2.05
C ILE A 102 -11.61 -6.30 -0.73
N VAL A 103 -11.58 -5.50 0.34
CA VAL A 103 -11.22 -5.99 1.69
C VAL A 103 -12.17 -7.10 2.14
N ASN A 104 -13.47 -6.95 1.89
CA ASN A 104 -14.46 -7.96 2.23
C ASN A 104 -14.27 -9.25 1.45
N GLN A 105 -13.88 -9.17 0.18
CA GLN A 105 -13.53 -10.34 -0.63
C GLN A 105 -12.30 -11.05 -0.08
N ILE A 106 -11.23 -10.31 0.25
CA ILE A 106 -9.99 -10.88 0.80
C ILE A 106 -10.25 -11.57 2.15
N LEU A 107 -10.94 -10.89 3.08
CA LEU A 107 -11.23 -11.43 4.41
C LEU A 107 -12.18 -12.63 4.40
N SER A 108 -12.87 -12.87 3.29
CA SER A 108 -13.78 -14.02 3.12
C SER A 108 -13.23 -15.04 2.13
N ASP A 109 -11.99 -14.90 1.67
CA ASP A 109 -11.37 -15.82 0.71
C ASP A 109 -10.97 -17.12 1.41
N GLU A 110 -11.84 -18.11 1.34
CA GLU A 110 -11.58 -19.43 1.89
C GLU A 110 -10.46 -20.19 1.13
N THR A 111 -10.00 -19.71 -0.02
CA THR A 111 -8.91 -20.35 -0.76
C THR A 111 -7.53 -19.87 -0.31
N ASP A 112 -7.46 -18.73 0.39
CA ASP A 112 -6.23 -18.24 1.01
C ASP A 112 -5.98 -18.97 2.34
N HIS A 113 -4.89 -19.73 2.39
CA HIS A 113 -4.50 -20.49 3.58
C HIS A 113 -4.27 -19.58 4.79
N TYR A 114 -3.65 -18.42 4.58
CA TYR A 114 -3.28 -17.52 5.67
C TYR A 114 -4.50 -16.79 6.23
N VAL A 115 -5.49 -16.44 5.41
CA VAL A 115 -6.77 -15.91 5.90
C VAL A 115 -7.45 -16.90 6.85
N LYS A 116 -7.29 -18.20 6.63
CA LYS A 116 -7.86 -19.25 7.49
C LYS A 116 -7.07 -19.48 8.78
N THR A 117 -5.74 -19.47 8.70
CA THR A 117 -4.89 -19.81 9.84
C THR A 117 -4.51 -18.62 10.71
N GLU A 118 -4.40 -17.44 10.11
CA GLU A 118 -3.90 -16.20 10.71
C GLU A 118 -4.78 -14.99 10.29
N PRO A 119 -6.11 -15.05 10.46
CA PRO A 119 -7.01 -13.96 10.05
C PRO A 119 -6.69 -12.63 10.75
N GLU A 120 -6.21 -12.68 11.99
CA GLU A 120 -5.88 -11.51 12.81
C GLU A 120 -4.84 -10.61 12.15
N GLU A 121 -3.88 -11.18 11.44
CA GLU A 121 -2.87 -10.40 10.73
C GLU A 121 -3.51 -9.59 9.60
N TYR A 122 -4.44 -10.17 8.83
CA TYR A 122 -5.17 -9.43 7.79
C TYR A 122 -6.01 -8.30 8.39
N TYR A 123 -6.77 -8.58 9.46
CA TYR A 123 -7.54 -7.56 10.15
C TYR A 123 -6.64 -6.44 10.68
N ARG A 124 -5.49 -6.77 11.26
CA ARG A 124 -4.52 -5.80 11.76
C ARG A 124 -3.95 -4.95 10.64
N ARG A 125 -3.55 -5.55 9.51
CA ARG A 125 -3.01 -4.80 8.37
C ARG A 125 -4.06 -3.88 7.73
N PHE A 126 -5.31 -4.31 7.64
CA PHE A 126 -6.38 -3.45 7.15
C PHE A 126 -6.76 -2.36 8.17
N ALA A 127 -6.74 -2.64 9.47
CA ALA A 127 -6.97 -1.63 10.50
C ALA A 127 -5.91 -0.53 10.46
N GLU A 128 -4.64 -0.87 10.27
CA GLU A 128 -3.57 0.12 10.06
C GLU A 128 -3.75 0.92 8.77
N LEU A 129 -4.17 0.28 7.67
CA LEU A 129 -4.47 1.02 6.44
C LEU A 129 -5.65 1.97 6.64
N TYR A 130 -6.72 1.50 7.25
CA TYR A 130 -7.92 2.29 7.48
C TYR A 130 -7.70 3.43 8.48
N SER A 131 -6.82 3.27 9.49
CA SER A 131 -6.47 4.37 10.39
C SER A 131 -5.70 5.50 9.70
N GLU A 132 -5.00 5.21 8.60
CA GLU A 132 -4.38 6.22 7.75
C GLU A 132 -5.33 6.81 6.70
N LEU A 133 -6.44 6.11 6.42
CA LEU A 133 -7.43 6.50 5.43
C LEU A 133 -8.61 7.19 6.12
N ASP A 134 -9.51 6.49 6.78
CA ASP A 134 -10.80 7.02 7.23
C ASP A 134 -11.31 6.33 8.49
N ASP A 135 -11.69 7.12 9.50
CA ASP A 135 -12.21 6.60 10.77
C ASP A 135 -13.50 5.80 10.59
N GLY A 136 -14.33 6.14 9.59
CA GLY A 136 -15.55 5.40 9.30
C GLY A 136 -15.25 3.99 8.78
N LEU A 137 -14.26 3.86 7.89
CA LEU A 137 -13.76 2.55 7.42
C LEU A 137 -13.19 1.75 8.58
N LEU A 138 -12.34 2.38 9.39
CA LEU A 138 -11.73 1.74 10.55
C LEU A 138 -12.79 1.20 11.49
N ASN A 139 -13.74 2.04 11.93
CA ASN A 139 -14.78 1.63 12.87
C ASN A 139 -15.60 0.45 12.36
N ARG A 140 -15.99 0.43 11.07
CA ARG A 140 -16.72 -0.71 10.49
C ARG A 140 -15.90 -2.01 10.50
N LEU A 141 -14.60 -1.92 10.22
CA LEU A 141 -13.71 -3.07 10.32
C LEU A 141 -13.57 -3.56 11.77
N LEU A 142 -13.43 -2.66 12.75
CA LEU A 142 -13.33 -3.02 14.16
C LEU A 142 -14.64 -3.59 14.72
N ASP A 143 -15.79 -3.10 14.25
CA ASP A 143 -17.10 -3.68 14.58
C ASP A 143 -17.23 -5.10 14.06
N ARG A 144 -16.77 -5.36 12.82
CA ARG A 144 -16.69 -6.72 12.25
C ARG A 144 -15.73 -7.60 13.04
N ALA A 145 -14.53 -7.11 13.36
CA ALA A 145 -13.51 -7.85 14.10
C ALA A 145 -13.98 -8.25 15.52
N ALA A 146 -14.68 -7.35 16.21
CA ALA A 146 -15.20 -7.60 17.56
C ALA A 146 -16.30 -8.68 17.63
N GLN A 147 -16.87 -9.06 16.49
CA GLN A 147 -17.87 -10.13 16.36
C GLN A 147 -17.28 -11.42 15.78
N HIS A 148 -15.97 -11.49 15.59
CA HIS A 148 -15.30 -12.65 15.00
C HIS A 148 -15.19 -13.82 16.00
N ASP A 149 -15.29 -15.05 15.51
CA ASP A 149 -15.16 -16.26 16.35
C ASP A 149 -13.71 -16.52 16.83
N ASN A 150 -12.73 -15.82 16.27
CA ASN A 150 -11.31 -15.96 16.62
C ASN A 150 -10.96 -14.89 17.66
N PRO A 151 -10.55 -15.26 18.88
CA PRO A 151 -10.19 -14.29 19.92
C PRO A 151 -9.04 -13.35 19.50
N ASP A 152 -8.09 -13.81 18.68
CA ASP A 152 -6.96 -12.99 18.23
C ASP A 152 -7.43 -11.87 17.28
N VAL A 153 -8.49 -12.12 16.51
CA VAL A 153 -9.15 -11.08 15.68
C VAL A 153 -9.91 -10.09 16.56
N VAL A 154 -10.57 -10.56 17.62
CA VAL A 154 -11.26 -9.70 18.59
C VAL A 154 -10.25 -8.77 19.29
N GLU A 155 -9.06 -9.27 19.65
CA GLU A 155 -7.97 -8.49 20.24
C GLU A 155 -7.54 -7.34 19.32
N VAL A 156 -7.49 -7.52 18.00
CA VAL A 156 -7.22 -6.42 17.05
C VAL A 156 -8.24 -5.29 17.22
N ALA A 157 -9.52 -5.61 17.44
CA ALA A 157 -10.54 -4.59 17.66
C ALA A 157 -10.29 -3.78 18.93
N GLU A 158 -9.91 -4.46 20.02
CA GLU A 158 -9.61 -3.85 21.32
C GLU A 158 -8.36 -2.97 21.24
N ASP A 159 -7.30 -3.46 20.61
CA ASP A 159 -6.02 -2.75 20.41
C ASP A 159 -6.18 -1.40 19.72
N PHE A 160 -7.07 -1.32 18.73
CA PHE A 160 -7.28 -0.09 17.96
C PHE A 160 -8.29 0.84 18.60
N ARG A 161 -9.27 0.34 19.36
CA ARG A 161 -10.21 1.18 20.11
C ARG A 161 -9.57 1.80 21.37
N GLY A 162 -8.53 1.16 21.92
CA GLY A 162 -7.80 1.65 23.09
C GLY A 162 -6.72 2.70 22.80
N LYS A 163 -6.48 3.03 21.52
CA LYS A 163 -5.50 4.03 21.06
C LYS A 163 -6.14 5.40 20.88
#